data_AF-A0A933QUW1-F1
#
_entry.id   AF-A0A933QUW1-F1
#
_cell.length_a   1.000
_cell.length_b   1.000
_cell.length_c   1.000
_cell.angle_alpha   90.00
_cell.angle_beta   90.00
_cell.angle_gamma   90.00
#
_symmetry.space_group_name_H-M   'P 1'
#
loop_
_entity.id
_entity.type
_entity.pdbx_description
1 polymer ?
#
loop_
_entity_poly.entity_id
_entity_poly.type
_entity_poly.pdbx_seq_one_letter_code
_entity_poly.pdbx_strand_id
1 'polypeptide(L)'
;MGKGIRSRLTSIRDCTFLLIAEVFELGLDPKSVSRFQLKRNPIILSVPKLPDLIEDIAEIGRSFRDERDLHLHRGEERPLGQDPDIYFAASAVEAFGQKIQGNDASGNPINLENDHKQVVEELESEFTAAAKEFNNKIHELFDLMYPHFKERFLNKLAASGNRSEGAIGLIKRAEYYDKHYGNGESN
;
A
#
# COMPACT_ATOMS: atom_id res chain seq x y z
N MET A 1 -4.05 9.44 -15.86
CA MET A 1 -4.95 9.35 -14.67
C MET A 1 -4.30 8.73 -13.42
N GLY A 2 -2.96 8.61 -13.30
CA GLY A 2 -2.31 7.78 -12.26
C GLY A 2 -1.48 8.48 -11.16
N LYS A 3 -1.58 9.81 -10.96
CA LYS A 3 -0.74 10.53 -9.97
C LYS A 3 -1.24 10.38 -8.52
N GLY A 4 -2.54 10.18 -8.30
CA GLY A 4 -3.13 10.21 -6.95
C GLY A 4 -3.18 8.87 -6.21
N ILE A 5 -3.07 7.74 -6.91
CA ILE A 5 -3.26 6.41 -6.31
C ILE A 5 -1.93 5.82 -5.85
N ARG A 6 -0.86 5.99 -6.64
CA ARG A 6 0.50 5.56 -6.29
C ARG A 6 1.05 6.26 -5.04
N SER A 7 0.68 7.52 -4.82
CA SER A 7 1.05 8.27 -3.61
C SER A 7 0.33 7.76 -2.35
N ARG A 8 -0.89 7.21 -2.49
CA ARG A 8 -1.68 6.71 -1.36
C ARG A 8 -1.06 5.46 -0.75
N LEU A 9 -0.71 4.45 -1.56
CA LEU A 9 -0.06 3.23 -1.06
C LEU A 9 1.25 3.52 -0.34
N THR A 10 2.10 4.39 -0.91
CA THR A 10 3.35 4.81 -0.25
C THR A 10 3.08 5.56 1.04
N SER A 11 2.05 6.40 1.09
CA SER A 11 1.67 7.12 2.29
C SER A 11 1.15 6.19 3.39
N ILE A 12 0.36 5.16 3.06
CA ILE A 12 -0.16 4.24 4.06
C ILE A 12 0.99 3.44 4.67
N ARG A 13 1.92 2.94 3.85
CA ARG A 13 3.14 2.27 4.34
C ARG A 13 3.93 3.15 5.31
N ASP A 14 4.15 4.42 4.98
CA ASP A 14 4.91 5.33 5.83
C ASP A 14 4.17 5.58 7.16
N CYS A 15 2.84 5.75 7.11
CA CYS A 15 1.99 5.80 8.31
C CYS A 15 2.08 4.51 9.14
N THR A 16 2.15 3.35 8.49
CA THR A 16 2.31 2.06 9.18
C THR A 16 3.62 2.00 9.96
N PHE A 17 4.73 2.47 9.38
CA PHE A 17 6.02 2.51 10.08
C PHE A 17 6.00 3.47 11.27
N LEU A 18 5.35 4.63 11.13
CA LEU A 18 5.13 5.55 12.24
C LEU A 18 4.31 4.90 13.34
N LEU A 19 3.22 4.21 12.99
CA LEU A 19 2.38 3.51 13.96
C LEU A 19 3.16 2.43 14.73
N ILE A 20 4.00 1.66 14.05
CA ILE A 20 4.89 0.69 14.69
C ILE A 20 5.82 1.40 15.68
N ALA A 21 6.45 2.50 15.26
CA ALA A 21 7.36 3.24 16.13
C ALA A 21 6.67 3.77 17.40
N GLU A 22 5.42 4.24 17.28
CA GLU A 22 4.61 4.73 18.39
C GLU A 22 4.15 3.61 19.33
N VAL A 23 3.60 2.51 18.78
CA VAL A 23 3.09 1.39 19.61
C VAL A 23 4.21 0.71 20.39
N PHE A 24 5.40 0.59 19.81
CA PHE A 24 6.56 0.02 20.51
C PHE A 24 7.39 1.06 21.28
N GLU A 25 6.98 2.33 21.26
CA GLU A 25 7.62 3.45 21.96
C GLU A 25 9.13 3.55 21.67
N LEU A 26 9.48 3.47 20.39
CA LEU A 26 10.88 3.37 19.97
C LEU A 26 11.69 4.66 20.16
N GLY A 27 11.03 5.78 20.47
CA GLY A 27 11.67 7.08 20.67
C GLY A 27 12.39 7.62 19.43
N LEU A 28 11.99 7.15 18.23
CA LEU A 28 12.54 7.60 16.97
C LEU A 28 11.90 8.93 16.56
N ASP A 29 12.68 9.83 15.98
CA ASP A 29 12.11 11.03 15.35
C ASP A 29 11.21 10.61 14.18
N PRO A 30 9.99 11.16 14.05
CA PRO A 30 9.07 10.77 12.97
C PRO A 30 9.67 10.89 11.57
N LYS A 31 10.63 11.81 11.35
CA LYS A 31 11.29 11.96 10.05
C LYS A 31 12.39 10.94 9.81
N SER A 32 12.90 10.28 10.85
CA SER A 32 13.92 9.25 10.73
C SER A 32 13.34 7.84 10.61
N VAL A 33 12.09 7.64 11.03
CA VAL A 33 11.42 6.33 11.00
C VAL A 33 11.47 5.74 9.59
N SER A 34 12.14 4.60 9.47
CA SER A 34 12.34 3.90 8.21
C SER A 34 12.42 2.39 8.43
N ARG A 35 12.13 1.62 7.38
CA ARG A 35 12.26 0.16 7.37
C ARG A 35 13.59 -0.31 7.99
N PHE A 36 14.69 0.31 7.56
CA PHE A 36 16.04 -0.04 8.00
C PHE A 36 16.25 0.19 9.49
N GLN A 37 15.72 1.30 10.03
CA GLN A 37 15.81 1.57 11.46
C GLN A 37 14.94 0.61 12.27
N LEU A 38 13.70 0.37 11.83
CA LEU A 38 12.77 -0.52 12.53
C LEU A 38 13.33 -1.95 12.61
N LYS A 39 13.81 -2.52 11.50
CA LYS A 39 14.36 -3.88 11.46
C LYS A 39 15.65 -4.08 12.27
N ARG A 40 16.33 -3.00 12.63
CA ARG A 40 17.56 -3.05 13.47
C ARG A 40 17.26 -2.75 14.94
N ASN A 41 16.04 -2.36 15.27
CA ASN A 41 15.68 -2.02 16.63
C ASN A 41 15.55 -3.30 17.49
N PRO A 42 16.24 -3.41 18.64
CA PRO A 42 16.18 -4.59 19.50
C PRO A 42 14.76 -4.95 19.96
N ILE A 43 13.89 -3.96 20.21
CA ILE A 43 12.50 -4.19 20.63
C ILE A 43 11.74 -4.86 19.51
N ILE A 44 11.89 -4.38 18.28
CA ILE A 44 11.22 -4.96 17.10
C ILE A 44 11.72 -6.37 16.82
N LEU A 45 13.04 -6.60 16.94
CA LEU A 45 13.64 -7.93 16.78
C LEU A 45 13.19 -8.93 17.85
N SER A 46 12.75 -8.46 19.02
CA SER A 46 12.22 -9.30 20.09
C SER A 46 10.79 -9.80 19.83
N VAL A 47 10.07 -9.18 18.88
CA VAL A 47 8.70 -9.55 18.54
C VAL A 47 8.72 -10.51 17.34
N PRO A 48 8.29 -11.77 17.50
CA PRO A 48 8.30 -12.73 16.40
C PRO A 48 7.50 -12.24 15.20
N LYS A 49 7.99 -12.49 13.98
CA LYS A 49 7.36 -12.14 12.69
C LYS A 49 7.25 -10.64 12.36
N LEU A 50 7.41 -9.73 13.32
CA LEU A 50 7.29 -8.29 13.05
C LEU A 50 8.36 -7.76 12.07
N PRO A 51 9.65 -8.16 12.15
CA PRO A 51 10.64 -7.73 11.17
C PRO A 51 10.33 -8.21 9.74
N ASP A 52 9.71 -9.38 9.61
CA ASP A 52 9.32 -9.96 8.33
C ASP A 52 8.10 -9.24 7.77
N LEU A 53 7.07 -8.97 8.58
CA LEU A 53 5.91 -8.17 8.17
C LEU A 53 6.30 -6.75 7.75
N ILE A 54 7.28 -6.14 8.42
CA ILE A 54 7.82 -4.83 8.02
C ILE A 54 8.48 -4.90 6.63
N GLU A 55 9.15 -6.02 6.32
CA GLU A 55 9.72 -6.25 4.99
C GLU A 55 8.61 -6.45 3.96
N ASP A 56 7.65 -7.34 4.23
CA ASP A 56 6.52 -7.63 3.35
C ASP A 56 5.78 -6.33 2.98
N ILE A 57 5.40 -5.52 3.97
CA ILE A 57 4.71 -4.24 3.78
C ILE A 57 5.57 -3.23 2.99
N ALA A 58 6.90 -3.30 3.12
CA ALA A 58 7.80 -2.43 2.37
C ALA A 58 7.92 -2.82 0.89
N GLU A 59 7.83 -4.11 0.61
CA GLU A 59 7.99 -4.73 -0.71
C GLU A 59 6.67 -4.74 -1.51
N ILE A 60 5.51 -4.78 -0.84
CA ILE A 60 4.20 -4.64 -1.50
C ILE A 60 4.16 -3.32 -2.28
N GLY A 61 3.84 -3.44 -3.57
CA GLY A 61 3.78 -2.29 -4.47
C GLY A 61 5.12 -1.59 -4.69
N ARG A 62 6.25 -2.25 -4.42
CA ARG A 62 7.60 -1.75 -4.78
C ARG A 62 7.65 -1.40 -6.27
N SER A 63 7.09 -2.24 -7.14
CA SER A 63 7.04 -1.99 -8.59
C SER A 63 6.43 -0.62 -8.93
N PHE A 64 5.36 -0.21 -8.26
CA PHE A 64 4.75 1.11 -8.47
C PHE A 64 5.63 2.27 -8.02
N ARG A 65 6.47 2.05 -7.00
CA ARG A 65 7.45 3.04 -6.55
C ARG A 65 8.61 3.13 -7.52
N ASP A 66 9.15 1.99 -7.92
CA ASP A 66 10.25 1.91 -8.88
C ASP A 66 9.82 2.54 -10.21
N GLU A 67 8.61 2.26 -10.70
CA GLU A 67 8.03 2.90 -11.88
C GLU A 67 7.89 4.42 -11.71
N ARG A 68 7.40 4.88 -10.55
CA ARG A 68 7.29 6.32 -10.27
C ARG A 68 8.67 6.98 -10.26
N ASP A 69 9.66 6.35 -9.65
CA ASP A 69 11.01 6.89 -9.53
C ASP A 69 11.71 6.89 -10.90
N LEU A 70 11.50 5.86 -11.74
CA LEU A 70 11.93 5.84 -13.15
C LEU A 70 11.32 6.99 -13.95
N HIS A 71 10.01 7.20 -13.83
CA HIS A 71 9.34 8.30 -14.52
C HIS A 71 9.84 9.68 -14.05
N LEU A 72 9.96 9.90 -12.73
CA LEU A 72 10.37 11.19 -12.17
C LEU A 72 11.84 11.52 -12.41
N HIS A 73 12.73 10.53 -12.35
CA HIS A 73 14.18 10.77 -12.42
C HIS A 73 14.77 10.52 -13.80
N ARG A 74 14.17 9.63 -14.59
CA ARG A 74 14.69 9.25 -15.91
C ARG A 74 13.75 9.59 -17.06
N GLY A 75 12.51 10.00 -16.77
CA GLY A 75 11.50 10.23 -17.80
C GLY A 75 11.07 8.93 -18.49
N GLU A 76 11.38 7.77 -17.91
CA GLU A 76 11.03 6.47 -18.46
C GLU A 76 9.56 6.15 -18.13
N GLU A 77 8.76 5.88 -19.15
CA GLU A 77 7.37 5.44 -18.98
C GLU A 77 7.28 3.91 -19.03
N ARG A 78 6.28 3.37 -18.33
CA ARG A 78 5.97 1.94 -18.39
C ARG A 78 5.61 1.55 -19.84
N PRO A 79 6.12 0.43 -20.37
CA PRO A 79 5.64 -0.12 -21.63
C PRO A 79 4.19 -0.61 -21.47
N LEU A 80 3.31 -0.19 -22.38
CA LEU A 80 1.88 -0.52 -22.35
C LEU A 80 1.45 -1.17 -23.66
N GLY A 81 0.51 -2.11 -23.58
CA GLY A 81 0.04 -2.86 -24.75
C GLY A 81 1.00 -3.94 -25.20
N GLN A 82 0.59 -4.72 -26.20
CA GLN A 82 1.39 -5.83 -26.74
C GLN A 82 2.60 -5.34 -27.55
N ASP A 83 2.46 -4.21 -28.23
CA ASP A 83 3.53 -3.48 -28.92
C ASP A 83 3.56 -2.04 -28.38
N PRO A 84 4.44 -1.74 -27.41
CA PRO A 84 4.47 -0.43 -26.76
C PRO A 84 4.70 0.73 -27.72
N ASP A 85 5.58 0.57 -28.70
CA ASP A 85 5.93 1.64 -29.63
C ASP A 85 4.71 1.99 -30.51
N ILE A 86 4.02 0.97 -31.01
CA ILE A 86 2.80 1.15 -31.80
C ILE A 86 1.67 1.69 -30.92
N TYR A 87 1.47 1.15 -29.72
CA TYR A 87 0.43 1.61 -28.80
C TYR A 87 0.60 3.08 -28.42
N PHE A 88 1.82 3.52 -28.10
CA PHE A 88 2.10 4.93 -27.78
C PHE A 88 1.91 5.84 -28.99
N ALA A 89 2.44 5.48 -30.15
CA ALA A 89 2.28 6.26 -31.37
C ALA A 89 0.80 6.38 -31.78
N ALA A 90 0.08 5.26 -31.69
CA ALA A 90 -1.33 5.18 -32.00
C ALA A 90 -2.16 6.04 -31.00
N SER A 91 -1.93 5.86 -29.71
CA SER A 91 -2.63 6.65 -28.67
C SER A 91 -2.37 8.15 -28.81
N ALA A 92 -1.16 8.55 -29.20
CA ALA A 92 -0.82 9.96 -29.42
C ALA A 92 -1.59 10.56 -30.61
N VAL A 93 -1.65 9.87 -31.74
CA VAL A 93 -2.38 10.32 -32.94
C VAL A 93 -3.89 10.40 -32.67
N GLU A 94 -4.44 9.43 -31.94
CA GLU A 94 -5.85 9.47 -31.47
C GLU A 94 -6.10 10.67 -30.55
N ALA A 95 -5.19 10.98 -29.64
CA ALA A 95 -5.30 12.15 -28.76
C ALA A 95 -5.31 13.49 -29.52
N PHE A 96 -4.73 13.54 -30.72
CA PHE A 96 -4.83 14.69 -31.64
C PHE A 96 -6.13 14.69 -32.47
N GLY A 97 -7.06 13.78 -32.19
CA GLY A 97 -8.37 13.69 -32.85
C GLY A 97 -8.31 13.01 -34.23
N GLN A 98 -7.20 12.36 -34.58
CA GLN A 98 -7.07 11.65 -35.84
C GLN A 98 -7.45 10.18 -35.68
N LYS A 99 -8.13 9.62 -36.68
CA LYS A 99 -8.39 8.19 -36.76
C LYS A 99 -7.17 7.48 -37.31
N ILE A 100 -6.78 6.40 -36.66
CA ILE A 100 -5.68 5.56 -37.13
C ILE A 100 -6.22 4.49 -38.05
N GLN A 101 -5.52 4.35 -39.17
CA GLN A 101 -5.70 3.26 -40.11
C GLN A 101 -4.30 2.70 -40.37
N GLY A 102 -4.08 1.46 -39.96
CA GLY A 102 -2.77 0.82 -40.04
C GLY A 102 -2.81 -0.57 -39.44
N ASN A 103 -1.74 -1.32 -39.67
CA ASN A 103 -1.54 -2.65 -39.11
C ASN A 103 -0.38 -2.63 -38.11
N ASP A 104 -0.42 -3.52 -37.12
CA ASP A 104 0.66 -3.78 -36.18
C ASP A 104 1.87 -4.46 -36.87
N ALA A 105 2.94 -4.69 -36.12
CA ALA A 105 4.13 -5.39 -36.59
C ALA A 105 3.87 -6.85 -37.08
N SER A 106 2.74 -7.44 -36.67
CA SER A 106 2.28 -8.77 -37.07
C SER A 106 1.32 -8.75 -38.27
N GLY A 107 0.97 -7.56 -38.78
CA GLY A 107 0.05 -7.38 -39.90
C GLY A 107 -1.43 -7.33 -39.52
N ASN A 108 -1.80 -7.33 -38.24
CA ASN A 108 -3.19 -7.19 -37.79
C ASN A 108 -3.63 -5.73 -37.77
N PRO A 109 -4.90 -5.41 -38.04
CA PRO A 109 -5.41 -4.04 -37.91
C PRO A 109 -5.24 -3.52 -36.48
N ILE A 110 -4.71 -2.32 -36.33
CA ILE A 110 -4.58 -1.65 -35.03
C ILE A 110 -5.99 -1.38 -34.48
N ASN A 111 -6.29 -1.89 -33.28
CA ASN A 111 -7.54 -1.69 -32.59
C ASN A 111 -7.29 -1.06 -31.22
N LEU A 112 -7.10 0.25 -31.24
CA LEU A 112 -6.83 1.07 -30.05
C LEU A 112 -7.90 0.92 -28.96
N GLU A 113 -9.18 0.76 -29.32
CA GLU A 113 -10.23 0.60 -28.33
C GLU A 113 -10.02 -0.68 -27.50
N ASN A 114 -9.72 -1.78 -28.17
CA ASN A 114 -9.39 -3.03 -27.51
C ASN A 114 -8.06 -2.94 -26.74
N ASP A 115 -7.04 -2.30 -27.32
CA ASP A 115 -5.74 -2.15 -26.67
C ASP A 115 -5.86 -1.31 -25.39
N HIS A 116 -6.60 -0.20 -25.42
CA HIS A 116 -6.89 0.62 -24.24
C HIS A 116 -7.62 -0.19 -23.17
N LYS A 117 -8.64 -0.95 -23.58
CA LYS A 117 -9.39 -1.80 -22.64
C LYS A 117 -8.47 -2.81 -21.97
N GLN A 118 -7.64 -3.51 -22.73
CA GLN A 118 -6.70 -4.48 -22.18
C GLN A 118 -5.69 -3.82 -21.24
N VAL A 119 -5.10 -2.68 -21.64
CA VAL A 119 -4.16 -1.93 -20.79
C VAL A 119 -4.81 -1.49 -19.48
N VAL A 120 -6.05 -1.01 -19.52
CA VAL A 120 -6.79 -0.62 -18.31
C VAL A 120 -7.05 -1.84 -17.42
N GLU A 121 -7.51 -2.95 -17.99
CA GLU A 121 -7.78 -4.19 -17.25
C GLU A 121 -6.51 -4.74 -16.57
N GLU A 122 -5.37 -4.71 -17.26
CA GLU A 122 -4.07 -5.11 -16.71
C GLU A 122 -3.65 -4.21 -15.53
N LEU A 123 -3.72 -2.88 -15.71
CA LEU A 123 -3.39 -1.91 -14.66
C LEU A 123 -4.31 -2.02 -13.44
N GLU A 124 -5.61 -2.20 -13.65
CA GLU A 124 -6.60 -2.36 -12.57
C GLU A 124 -6.39 -3.68 -11.81
N SER A 125 -6.10 -4.77 -12.53
CA SER A 125 -5.81 -6.08 -11.95
C SER A 125 -4.56 -6.04 -11.07
N GLU A 126 -3.44 -5.49 -11.59
CA GLU A 126 -2.21 -5.32 -10.83
C GLU A 126 -2.42 -4.48 -9.57
N PHE A 127 -3.14 -3.36 -9.70
CA PHE A 127 -3.41 -2.48 -8.57
C PHE A 127 -4.27 -3.16 -7.52
N THR A 128 -5.34 -3.84 -7.94
CA THR A 128 -6.27 -4.52 -7.03
C THR A 128 -5.57 -5.65 -6.30
N ALA A 129 -4.71 -6.42 -6.98
CA ALA A 129 -3.91 -7.47 -6.37
C ALA A 129 -2.99 -6.90 -5.28
N ALA A 130 -2.24 -5.84 -5.59
CA ALA A 130 -1.34 -5.20 -4.63
C ALA A 130 -2.10 -4.56 -3.45
N ALA A 131 -3.25 -3.92 -3.70
CA ALA A 131 -4.08 -3.33 -2.66
C ALA A 131 -4.65 -4.41 -1.72
N LYS A 132 -5.08 -5.55 -2.27
CA LYS A 132 -5.58 -6.70 -1.50
C LYS A 132 -4.47 -7.31 -0.64
N GLU A 133 -3.29 -7.52 -1.22
CA GLU A 133 -2.12 -8.01 -0.51
C GLU A 133 -1.72 -7.05 0.62
N PHE A 134 -1.69 -5.75 0.33
CA PHE A 134 -1.42 -4.71 1.32
C PHE A 134 -2.43 -4.75 2.47
N ASN A 135 -3.73 -4.84 2.16
CA ASN A 135 -4.78 -4.91 3.17
C ASN A 135 -4.60 -6.12 4.09
N ASN A 136 -4.32 -7.30 3.51
CA ASN A 136 -4.07 -8.52 4.28
C ASN A 136 -2.88 -8.35 5.24
N LYS A 137 -1.77 -7.77 4.77
CA LYS A 137 -0.60 -7.53 5.61
C LYS A 137 -0.83 -6.48 6.70
N ILE A 138 -1.68 -5.48 6.45
CA ILE A 138 -2.09 -4.53 7.49
C ILE A 138 -2.95 -5.21 8.56
N HIS A 139 -3.84 -6.13 8.18
CA HIS A 139 -4.59 -6.93 9.16
C HIS A 139 -3.67 -7.83 9.99
N GLU A 140 -2.75 -8.57 9.34
CA GLU A 140 -1.73 -9.39 10.05
C GLU A 140 -0.91 -8.54 11.04
N LEU A 141 -0.52 -7.33 10.62
CA LEU A 141 0.21 -6.40 11.48
C LEU A 141 -0.65 -5.92 12.64
N PHE A 142 -1.92 -5.57 12.39
CA PHE A 142 -2.85 -5.12 13.43
C PHE A 142 -3.02 -6.19 14.51
N ASP A 143 -3.27 -7.43 14.10
CA ASP A 143 -3.45 -8.56 15.03
C ASP A 143 -2.22 -8.78 15.91
N LEU A 144 -1.03 -8.62 15.32
CA LEU A 144 0.23 -8.74 16.05
C LEU A 144 0.47 -7.56 16.99
N MET A 145 0.16 -6.34 16.56
CA MET A 145 0.41 -5.12 17.34
C MET A 145 -0.63 -4.90 18.44
N TYR A 146 -1.86 -5.35 18.24
CA TYR A 146 -2.98 -5.04 19.13
C TYR A 146 -2.75 -5.46 20.59
N PRO A 147 -2.23 -6.66 20.91
CA PRO A 147 -1.91 -7.04 22.29
C PRO A 147 -0.92 -6.08 22.95
N HIS A 148 0.14 -5.70 22.23
CA HIS A 148 1.17 -4.77 22.73
C HIS A 148 0.60 -3.37 22.94
N PHE A 149 -0.19 -2.89 21.98
CA PHE A 149 -0.91 -1.62 22.10
C PHE A 149 -1.82 -1.63 23.33
N LYS A 150 -2.66 -2.65 23.48
CA LYS A 150 -3.64 -2.78 24.56
C LYS A 150 -2.96 -2.78 25.93
N GLU A 151 -1.91 -3.59 26.10
CA GLU A 151 -1.15 -3.67 27.34
C GLU A 151 -0.59 -2.29 27.72
N ARG A 152 0.11 -1.63 26.79
CA ARG A 152 0.74 -0.32 27.03
C ARG A 152 -0.30 0.77 27.29
N PHE A 153 -1.37 0.79 26.52
CA PHE A 153 -2.45 1.75 26.68
C PHE A 153 -3.12 1.61 28.06
N LEU A 154 -3.41 0.39 28.50
CA LEU A 154 -3.94 0.12 29.84
C LEU A 154 -2.97 0.54 30.96
N ASN A 155 -1.67 0.28 30.78
CA ASN A 155 -0.64 0.68 31.74
C ASN A 155 -0.54 2.21 31.87
N LYS A 156 -0.56 2.95 30.75
CA LYS A 156 -0.60 4.42 30.76
C LYS A 156 -1.86 4.97 31.41
N LEU A 157 -3.02 4.38 31.12
CA LEU A 157 -4.28 4.76 31.77
C LEU A 157 -4.22 4.56 33.28
N ALA A 158 -3.69 3.42 33.74
CA ALA A 158 -3.51 3.16 35.17
C ALA A 158 -2.56 4.17 35.83
N ALA A 159 -1.43 4.48 35.19
CA ALA A 159 -0.45 5.43 35.70
C ALA A 159 -0.96 6.88 35.74
N SER A 160 -1.83 7.26 34.80
CA SER A 160 -2.41 8.61 34.73
C SER A 160 -3.54 8.89 35.74
N GLY A 161 -3.97 7.89 36.52
CA GLY A 161 -5.13 8.00 37.42
C GLY A 161 -6.48 8.16 36.69
N ASN A 162 -6.47 8.24 35.36
CA ASN A 162 -7.62 8.48 34.49
C ASN A 162 -8.28 7.17 34.04
N ARG A 163 -8.59 6.26 34.98
CA ARG A 163 -9.47 5.09 34.70
C ARG A 163 -10.93 5.55 34.53
N SER A 164 -11.19 6.51 33.65
CA SER A 164 -12.56 6.88 33.30
C SER A 164 -13.19 5.74 32.50
N GLU A 165 -14.47 5.45 32.77
CA GLU A 165 -15.25 4.44 32.03
C GLU A 165 -15.20 4.63 30.52
N GLY A 166 -15.00 5.87 30.04
CA GLY A 166 -14.88 6.19 28.62
C GLY A 166 -13.66 5.58 27.92
N ALA A 167 -12.49 5.55 28.57
CA ALA A 167 -11.27 5.00 27.99
C ALA A 167 -11.28 3.46 27.96
N ILE A 168 -11.81 2.84 29.01
CA ILE A 168 -12.08 1.39 29.04
C ILE A 168 -13.18 1.05 28.02
N GLY A 169 -14.16 1.93 27.84
CA GLY A 169 -15.21 1.82 26.82
C GLY A 169 -14.70 1.91 25.37
N LEU A 170 -13.53 2.52 25.12
CA LEU A 170 -12.90 2.50 23.80
C LEU A 170 -12.31 1.12 23.48
N ILE A 171 -11.64 0.48 24.45
CA ILE A 171 -11.11 -0.88 24.29
C ILE A 171 -12.28 -1.87 24.10
N LYS A 172 -13.31 -1.79 24.95
CA LYS A 172 -14.51 -2.64 24.83
C LYS A 172 -15.20 -2.47 23.48
N ARG A 173 -15.23 -1.25 22.93
CA ARG A 173 -15.76 -1.00 21.57
C ARG A 173 -14.85 -1.58 20.50
N ALA A 174 -13.54 -1.41 20.60
CA ALA A 174 -12.59 -2.00 19.65
C ALA A 174 -12.70 -3.54 19.63
N GLU A 175 -12.77 -4.17 20.80
CA GLU A 175 -12.97 -5.63 20.93
C GLU A 175 -14.35 -6.08 20.45
N TYR A 176 -15.39 -5.27 20.66
CA TYR A 176 -16.72 -5.54 20.11
C TYR A 176 -16.69 -5.50 18.58
N TYR A 177 -16.07 -4.48 17.99
CA TYR A 177 -15.99 -4.38 16.53
C TYR A 177 -15.16 -5.49 15.91
N ASP A 178 -14.02 -5.83 16.52
CA ASP A 178 -13.20 -6.96 16.10
C ASP A 178 -13.98 -8.29 16.16
N LYS A 179 -14.67 -8.55 17.28
CA LYS A 179 -15.48 -9.76 17.45
C LYS A 179 -16.65 -9.87 16.47
N HIS A 180 -17.27 -8.75 16.10
CA HIS A 180 -18.50 -8.73 15.30
C HIS A 180 -18.27 -8.43 13.81
N TYR A 181 -17.12 -7.85 13.45
CA TYR A 181 -16.83 -7.35 12.10
C TYR A 181 -15.37 -7.58 11.66
N GLY A 182 -14.51 -8.17 12.50
CA GLY A 182 -13.07 -8.37 12.22
C GLY A 182 -12.77 -9.52 11.24
N ASN A 183 -13.69 -10.48 11.09
CA ASN A 183 -13.64 -11.42 9.98
C ASN A 183 -14.17 -10.70 8.75
N GLY A 184 -13.30 -10.34 7.81
CA GLY A 184 -13.57 -9.56 6.60
C GLY A 184 -14.55 -10.15 5.59
N GLU A 185 -15.72 -10.61 6.03
CA GLU A 185 -16.93 -10.68 5.21
C GLU A 185 -17.66 -9.34 5.34
N SER A 186 -17.04 -8.29 4.78
CA SER A 186 -17.78 -7.10 4.37
C SER A 186 -18.34 -7.40 2.98
N ASN A 187 -19.68 -7.49 2.88
CA ASN A 187 -20.43 -7.59 1.62
C ASN A 187 -19.96 -6.58 0.57
#